data_AF-A0A4R6Y6P7-F1
#
_entry.id   AF-A0A4R6Y6P7-F1
#
_cell.length_a   1.000
_cell.length_b   1.000
_cell.length_c   1.000
_cell.angle_alpha   90.00
_cell.angle_beta   90.00
_cell.angle_gamma   90.00
#
_symmetry.space_group_name_H-M   'P 1'
#
loop_
_entity.id
_entity.type
_entity.pdbx_description
1 polymer ?
#
loop_
_entity_poly.entity_id
_entity_poly.type
_entity_poly.pdbx_seq_one_letter_code
_entity_poly.pdbx_strand_id
1 'polypeptide(L)'
;MSKIHSLLTKEGDQEKVNKVVVQITAKKYGRELTPGEKLMANKVFNGRLNFDKLRMFNGTLAHIQPEGRAMTPVGKVYWPSEYYRDDFSQVRFSERNGEYIRHTFIHELAHVWQYQQNTNVIVRGLVNGAMDVVIEVFKDSVYYYDITNNKPFANYLLEQQAEMIADYYRMEYEGLPPYRTKNVEKNAQHIDAYRKKLAFLK
;
A
#
# COMPACT_ATOMS: atom_id res chain seq x y z
N MET A 1 -34.22 19.57 -6.21
CA MET A 1 -33.20 20.65 -6.23
C MET A 1 -32.79 20.97 -4.79
N SER A 2 -31.94 20.15 -4.17
CA SER A 2 -31.68 20.16 -2.71
C SER A 2 -30.67 21.24 -2.31
N LYS A 3 -31.14 22.24 -1.55
CA LYS A 3 -30.52 23.03 -0.45
C LYS A 3 -29.00 23.35 -0.40
N ILE A 4 -28.24 23.28 -1.50
CA ILE A 4 -26.79 23.63 -1.51
C ILE A 4 -26.53 25.05 -2.07
N HIS A 5 -27.51 25.73 -2.65
CA HIS A 5 -27.26 26.92 -3.48
C HIS A 5 -27.34 28.29 -2.78
N SER A 6 -27.25 28.37 -1.46
CA SER A 6 -27.44 29.64 -0.74
C SER A 6 -26.46 29.76 0.41
N LEU A 7 -25.20 30.13 0.12
CA LEU A 7 -24.23 30.75 1.03
C LEU A 7 -23.01 31.18 0.18
N LEU A 8 -23.07 32.37 -0.41
CA LEU A 8 -21.94 33.01 -1.08
C LEU A 8 -21.83 34.45 -0.58
N THR A 9 -20.74 34.75 0.13
CA THR A 9 -19.92 35.97 -0.05
C THR A 9 -18.79 35.98 0.99
N LYS A 10 -17.60 35.47 0.62
CA LYS A 10 -16.23 35.80 1.09
C LYS A 10 -15.25 34.72 0.57
N GLU A 11 -14.06 35.11 0.12
CA GLU A 11 -13.05 34.19 -0.46
C GLU A 11 -12.71 32.98 0.44
N GLY A 12 -12.73 33.18 1.77
CA GLY A 12 -12.51 32.09 2.75
C GLY A 12 -13.63 31.03 2.80
N ASP A 13 -14.82 31.31 2.29
CA ASP A 13 -15.90 30.31 2.18
C ASP A 13 -15.75 29.47 0.91
N GLN A 14 -15.17 30.03 -0.16
CA GLN A 14 -14.88 29.28 -1.38
C GLN A 14 -13.80 28.22 -1.16
N GLU A 15 -12.77 28.53 -0.36
CA GLU A 15 -11.73 27.56 0.02
C GLU A 15 -12.31 26.40 0.86
N LYS A 16 -13.21 26.71 1.81
CA LYS A 16 -13.91 25.69 2.60
C LYS A 16 -14.80 24.81 1.73
N VAL A 17 -15.57 25.40 0.81
CA VAL A 17 -16.41 24.65 -0.13
C VAL A 17 -15.55 23.75 -1.02
N ASN A 18 -14.44 24.26 -1.57
CA ASN A 18 -13.51 23.46 -2.36
C ASN A 18 -12.95 22.29 -1.55
N LYS A 19 -12.54 22.52 -0.30
CA LYS A 19 -12.05 21.46 0.59
C LYS A 19 -13.12 20.38 0.84
N VAL A 20 -14.36 20.78 1.08
CA VAL A 20 -15.49 19.86 1.27
C VAL A 20 -15.80 19.08 0.00
N VAL A 21 -15.83 19.73 -1.17
CA VAL A 21 -16.08 19.09 -2.47
C VAL A 21 -14.96 18.09 -2.81
N VAL A 22 -13.70 18.46 -2.56
CA VAL A 22 -12.54 17.56 -2.72
C VAL A 22 -12.67 16.35 -1.80
N GLN A 23 -13.05 16.55 -0.53
CA GLN A 23 -13.26 15.44 0.42
C GLN A 23 -14.41 14.51 0.01
N ILE A 24 -15.54 15.04 -0.47
CA ILE A 24 -16.67 14.24 -0.95
C ILE A 24 -16.27 13.43 -2.19
N THR A 25 -15.57 14.07 -3.14
CA THR A 25 -15.10 13.42 -4.36
C THR A 25 -14.08 12.33 -4.06
N ALA A 26 -13.13 12.59 -3.15
CA ALA A 26 -12.16 11.61 -2.67
C ALA A 26 -12.83 10.43 -1.94
N LYS A 27 -13.87 10.67 -1.13
CA LYS A 27 -14.65 9.57 -0.53
C LYS A 27 -15.35 8.70 -1.59
N LYS A 28 -15.81 9.29 -2.69
CA LYS A 28 -16.53 8.56 -3.76
C LYS A 28 -15.61 7.83 -4.75
N TYR A 29 -14.46 8.42 -5.08
CA TYR A 29 -13.58 7.93 -6.15
C TYR A 29 -12.17 7.53 -5.69
N GLY A 30 -11.90 7.66 -4.38
CA GLY A 30 -10.57 7.53 -3.81
C GLY A 30 -9.74 8.79 -4.08
N ARG A 31 -8.79 9.10 -3.20
CA ARG A 31 -7.83 10.18 -3.43
C ARG A 31 -6.64 9.70 -4.23
N GLU A 32 -5.96 10.64 -4.88
CA GLU A 32 -4.64 10.40 -5.46
C GLU A 32 -3.57 10.32 -4.37
N LEU A 33 -2.39 9.82 -4.74
CA LEU A 33 -1.22 9.92 -3.87
C LEU A 33 -0.84 11.40 -3.69
N THR A 34 -0.49 11.76 -2.46
CA THR A 34 0.11 13.07 -2.18
C THR A 34 1.51 13.17 -2.82
N PRO A 35 2.05 14.39 -3.00
CA PRO A 35 3.44 14.53 -3.44
C PRO A 35 4.45 13.79 -2.54
N GLY A 36 4.25 13.83 -1.22
CA GLY A 36 5.10 13.11 -0.27
C GLY A 36 5.02 11.60 -0.42
N GLU A 37 3.83 11.05 -0.66
CA GLU A 37 3.63 9.63 -0.94
C GLU A 37 4.25 9.19 -2.28
N LYS A 38 4.15 10.01 -3.33
CA LYS A 38 4.82 9.74 -4.62
C LYS A 38 6.33 9.70 -4.45
N LEU A 39 6.91 10.62 -3.68
CA LEU A 39 8.34 10.62 -3.35
C LEU A 39 8.72 9.38 -2.53
N MET A 40 7.90 9.02 -1.53
CA MET A 40 8.09 7.83 -0.71
C MET A 40 8.09 6.56 -1.56
N ALA A 41 7.12 6.41 -2.46
CA ALA A 41 7.02 5.29 -3.38
C ALA A 41 8.21 5.22 -4.35
N ASN A 42 8.62 6.36 -4.92
CA ASN A 42 9.70 6.39 -5.92
C ASN A 42 11.08 6.03 -5.36
N LYS A 43 11.30 6.10 -4.05
CA LYS A 43 12.51 5.52 -3.41
C LYS A 43 12.66 4.02 -3.72
N VAL A 44 11.55 3.31 -3.92
CA VAL A 44 11.55 1.86 -4.11
C VAL A 44 11.24 1.49 -5.56
N PHE A 45 10.17 2.06 -6.11
CA PHE A 45 9.63 1.68 -7.40
C PHE A 45 10.25 2.45 -8.57
N ASN A 46 11.04 3.49 -8.32
CA ASN A 46 11.75 4.30 -9.32
C ASN A 46 10.93 4.61 -10.60
N GLY A 47 9.71 5.14 -10.45
CA GLY A 47 8.85 5.49 -11.58
C GLY A 47 8.11 4.32 -12.25
N ARG A 48 8.25 3.09 -11.76
CA ARG A 48 7.55 1.89 -12.28
C ARG A 48 6.07 1.79 -11.89
N LEU A 49 5.59 2.74 -11.09
CA LEU A 49 4.17 2.88 -10.75
C LEU A 49 3.56 4.01 -11.59
N ASN A 50 2.52 3.67 -12.36
CA ASN A 50 1.64 4.68 -12.92
C ASN A 50 0.70 5.20 -11.81
N PHE A 51 1.03 6.37 -11.26
CA PHE A 51 0.25 6.99 -10.18
C PHE A 51 -1.11 7.51 -10.66
N ASP A 52 -1.27 7.84 -11.94
CA ASP A 52 -2.52 8.38 -12.48
C ASP A 52 -3.65 7.34 -12.42
N LYS A 53 -3.31 6.05 -12.41
CA LYS A 53 -4.25 4.94 -12.26
C LYS A 53 -4.47 4.50 -10.81
N LEU A 54 -3.72 5.05 -9.86
CA LEU A 54 -3.71 4.62 -8.47
C LEU A 54 -4.64 5.50 -7.64
N ARG A 55 -5.50 4.88 -6.82
CA ARG A 55 -6.36 5.60 -5.86
C ARG A 55 -6.33 4.95 -4.49
N MET A 56 -6.39 5.79 -3.45
CA MET A 56 -6.43 5.44 -2.02
C MET A 56 -7.84 5.69 -1.49
N PHE A 57 -8.43 4.69 -0.86
CA PHE A 57 -9.80 4.73 -0.34
C PHE A 57 -9.79 4.61 1.18
N ASN A 58 -10.60 5.45 1.83
CA ASN A 58 -10.91 5.33 3.25
C ASN A 58 -12.21 4.53 3.39
N GLY A 59 -12.08 3.26 3.78
CA GLY A 59 -13.19 2.32 3.89
C GLY A 59 -12.76 0.93 3.43
N THR A 60 -13.49 -0.08 3.91
CA THR A 60 -13.23 -1.47 3.58
C THR A 60 -14.08 -1.92 2.39
N LEU A 61 -13.57 -2.88 1.60
CA LEU A 61 -14.38 -3.65 0.67
C LEU A 61 -15.26 -4.60 1.45
N ALA A 62 -16.57 -4.37 1.38
CA ALA A 62 -17.57 -5.18 2.05
C ALA A 62 -17.38 -6.69 1.76
N HIS A 63 -17.43 -7.51 2.81
CA HIS A 63 -17.37 -8.98 2.82
C HIS A 63 -16.11 -9.67 2.25
N ILE A 64 -15.18 -8.92 1.65
CA ILE A 64 -13.96 -9.48 1.01
C ILE A 64 -12.70 -9.09 1.79
N GLN A 65 -12.71 -7.93 2.45
CA GLN A 65 -11.55 -7.42 3.18
C GLN A 65 -11.53 -7.95 4.62
N PRO A 66 -10.45 -8.64 5.05
CA PRO A 66 -10.28 -9.00 6.45
C PRO A 66 -10.31 -7.77 7.35
N GLU A 67 -10.93 -7.90 8.53
CA GLU A 67 -11.00 -6.79 9.48
C GLU A 67 -9.60 -6.28 9.86
N GLY A 68 -9.47 -4.95 9.90
CA GLY A 68 -8.23 -4.28 10.31
C GLY A 68 -7.04 -4.41 9.35
N ARG A 69 -7.22 -4.90 8.11
CA ARG A 69 -6.13 -4.99 7.11
C ARG A 69 -6.39 -4.09 5.92
N ALA A 70 -5.36 -3.44 5.38
CA ALA A 70 -5.45 -2.81 4.06
C ALA A 70 -5.55 -3.88 2.96
N MET A 71 -6.05 -3.52 1.78
CA MET A 71 -6.16 -4.43 0.66
C MET A 71 -6.11 -3.69 -0.68
N THR A 72 -5.45 -4.30 -1.67
CA THR A 72 -5.33 -3.73 -3.02
C THR A 72 -5.92 -4.63 -4.12
N PRO A 73 -7.25 -4.74 -4.26
CA PRO A 73 -7.83 -5.37 -5.43
C PRO A 73 -7.73 -4.43 -6.64
N VAL A 74 -7.39 -4.99 -7.81
CA VAL A 74 -7.38 -4.29 -9.11
C VAL A 74 -6.63 -2.94 -9.12
N GLY A 75 -5.55 -2.81 -8.35
CA GLY A 75 -4.70 -1.60 -8.33
C GLY A 75 -5.29 -0.42 -7.56
N LYS A 76 -6.38 -0.62 -6.81
CA LYS A 76 -6.97 0.38 -5.91
C LYS A 76 -6.72 -0.04 -4.47
N VAL A 77 -6.23 0.86 -3.63
CA VAL A 77 -5.85 0.55 -2.25
C VAL A 77 -6.95 0.98 -1.29
N TYR A 78 -7.44 0.06 -0.48
CA TYR A 78 -8.51 0.28 0.50
C TYR A 78 -7.96 0.11 1.90
N TRP A 79 -8.10 1.16 2.72
CA TRP A 79 -7.67 1.14 4.11
C TRP A 79 -8.86 1.10 5.06
N PRO A 80 -8.80 0.29 6.12
CA PRO A 80 -9.67 0.46 7.27
C PRO A 80 -9.56 1.89 7.79
N SER A 81 -10.68 2.50 8.15
CA SER A 81 -10.72 3.92 8.51
C SER A 81 -9.81 4.29 9.68
N GLU A 82 -9.55 3.34 10.58
CA GLU A 82 -8.64 3.50 11.72
C GLU A 82 -7.16 3.70 11.32
N TYR A 83 -6.73 3.08 10.21
CA TYR A 83 -5.35 3.15 9.71
C TYR A 83 -5.18 4.13 8.56
N TYR A 84 -6.27 4.57 7.92
CA TYR A 84 -6.22 5.55 6.85
C TYR A 84 -5.60 6.87 7.32
N ARG A 85 -4.81 7.49 6.46
CA ARG A 85 -4.22 8.81 6.67
C ARG A 85 -4.36 9.65 5.40
N ASP A 86 -4.52 10.95 5.58
CA ASP A 86 -4.60 11.90 4.46
C ASP A 86 -3.25 12.02 3.73
N ASP A 87 -2.15 11.77 4.43
CA ASP A 87 -0.81 11.62 3.86
C ASP A 87 0.00 10.58 4.66
N PHE A 88 0.21 9.40 4.08
CA PHE A 88 0.98 8.30 4.68
C PHE A 88 2.47 8.64 4.85
N SER A 89 3.01 9.57 4.06
CA SER A 89 4.41 9.99 4.16
C SER A 89 4.69 10.85 5.39
N GLN A 90 3.66 11.47 5.96
CA GLN A 90 3.74 12.33 7.15
C GLN A 90 3.55 11.58 8.48
N VAL A 91 3.19 10.29 8.42
CA VAL A 91 3.06 9.45 9.60
C VAL A 91 4.43 9.33 10.27
N ARG A 92 4.48 9.57 11.58
CA ARG A 92 5.71 9.44 12.39
C ARG A 92 5.79 8.04 12.99
N PHE A 93 6.99 7.49 13.15
CA PHE A 93 7.16 6.17 13.80
C PHE A 93 6.64 6.14 15.24
N SER A 94 6.77 7.26 15.96
CA SER A 94 6.26 7.40 17.34
C SER A 94 4.74 7.56 17.43
N GLU A 95 4.05 7.75 16.30
CA GLU A 95 2.59 7.74 16.28
C GLU A 95 2.08 6.31 16.56
N ARG A 96 0.90 6.20 17.17
CA ARG A 96 0.22 4.92 17.33
C ARG A 96 0.09 4.22 15.97
N ASN A 97 0.67 3.02 15.86
CA ASN A 97 0.75 2.21 14.64
C ASN A 97 1.54 2.86 13.48
N GLY A 98 2.37 3.87 13.74
CA GLY A 98 3.04 4.63 12.68
C GLY A 98 3.96 3.79 11.82
N GLU A 99 4.75 2.91 12.43
CA GLU A 99 5.58 1.93 11.74
C GLU A 99 4.76 0.96 10.86
N TYR A 100 3.67 0.43 11.42
CA TYR A 100 2.75 -0.46 10.71
C TYR A 100 2.15 0.22 9.49
N ILE A 101 1.67 1.45 9.63
CA ILE A 101 1.00 2.20 8.57
C ILE A 101 1.97 2.47 7.41
N ARG A 102 3.21 2.89 7.70
CA ARG A 102 4.21 3.19 6.67
C ARG A 102 4.68 1.94 5.93
N HIS A 103 4.93 0.86 6.67
CA HIS A 103 5.27 -0.44 6.10
C HIS A 103 4.13 -0.95 5.19
N THR A 104 2.91 -0.98 5.72
CA THR A 104 1.71 -1.43 4.99
C THR A 104 1.47 -0.59 3.74
N PHE A 105 1.74 0.71 3.79
CA PHE A 105 1.62 1.56 2.60
C PHE A 105 2.51 1.10 1.46
N ILE A 106 3.79 0.82 1.71
CA ILE A 106 4.68 0.31 0.66
C ILE A 106 4.30 -1.11 0.23
N HIS A 107 3.85 -1.95 1.17
CA HIS A 107 3.34 -3.29 0.88
C HIS A 107 2.18 -3.25 -0.13
N GLU A 108 1.16 -2.43 0.13
CA GLU A 108 0.03 -2.28 -0.77
C GLU A 108 0.43 -1.70 -2.14
N LEU A 109 1.40 -0.78 -2.17
CA LEU A 109 1.97 -0.29 -3.44
C LEU A 109 2.69 -1.38 -4.23
N ALA A 110 3.29 -2.37 -3.58
CA ALA A 110 3.85 -3.53 -4.27
C ALA A 110 2.76 -4.34 -4.98
N HIS A 111 1.57 -4.47 -4.37
CA HIS A 111 0.42 -5.08 -5.03
C HIS A 111 -0.11 -4.25 -6.19
N VAL A 112 -0.10 -2.91 -6.09
CA VAL A 112 -0.40 -2.04 -7.25
C VAL A 112 0.60 -2.30 -8.38
N TRP A 113 1.90 -2.35 -8.06
CA TRP A 113 2.94 -2.62 -9.06
C TRP A 113 2.72 -3.99 -9.72
N GLN A 114 2.49 -5.04 -8.94
CA GLN A 114 2.15 -6.39 -9.45
C GLN A 114 0.92 -6.35 -10.37
N TYR A 115 -0.13 -5.63 -9.97
CA TYR A 115 -1.31 -5.44 -10.82
C TYR A 115 -0.97 -4.77 -12.15
N GLN A 116 -0.16 -3.71 -12.14
CA GLN A 116 0.26 -3.01 -13.36
C GLN A 116 1.16 -3.86 -14.26
N GLN A 117 1.84 -4.87 -13.72
CA GLN A 117 2.61 -5.86 -14.49
C GLN A 117 1.78 -7.07 -14.95
N ASN A 118 0.45 -7.09 -14.74
CA ASN A 118 -0.44 -8.21 -15.04
C ASN A 118 -0.12 -9.51 -14.26
N THR A 119 0.54 -9.42 -13.10
CA THR A 119 0.96 -10.58 -12.30
C THR A 119 -0.03 -10.94 -11.17
N ASN A 120 -1.23 -10.37 -11.15
CA ASN A 120 -2.12 -10.39 -9.98
C ASN A 120 -2.95 -11.69 -9.84
N VAL A 121 -2.63 -12.50 -8.82
CA VAL A 121 -3.37 -13.73 -8.45
C VAL A 121 -4.64 -13.42 -7.66
N ILE A 122 -4.67 -12.36 -6.84
CA ILE A 122 -5.86 -11.94 -6.08
C ILE A 122 -6.98 -11.56 -7.04
N VAL A 123 -6.71 -10.78 -8.08
CA VAL A 123 -7.70 -10.42 -9.11
C VAL A 123 -8.17 -11.64 -9.88
N ARG A 124 -7.28 -12.57 -10.24
CA ARG A 124 -7.68 -13.84 -10.87
C ARG A 124 -8.55 -14.66 -9.92
N GLY A 125 -8.26 -14.67 -8.63
CA GLY A 125 -9.04 -15.36 -7.60
C GLY A 125 -10.42 -14.73 -7.40
N LEU A 126 -10.51 -13.41 -7.28
CA LEU A 126 -11.76 -12.66 -7.15
C LEU A 126 -12.64 -12.78 -8.40
N VAL A 127 -12.05 -12.67 -9.59
CA VAL A 127 -12.77 -12.74 -10.88
C VAL A 127 -13.22 -14.17 -11.20
N ASN A 128 -12.43 -15.19 -10.81
CA ASN A 128 -12.76 -16.59 -11.08
C ASN A 128 -13.49 -17.30 -9.92
N GLY A 129 -13.90 -16.57 -8.87
CA GLY A 129 -14.61 -17.15 -7.73
C GLY A 129 -13.76 -18.04 -6.81
N ALA A 130 -12.44 -18.01 -6.93
CA ALA A 130 -11.50 -18.76 -6.08
C ALA A 130 -11.17 -17.99 -4.79
N MET A 131 -12.21 -17.52 -4.09
CA MET A 131 -12.08 -16.78 -2.83
C MET A 131 -11.32 -17.57 -1.77
N ASP A 132 -11.50 -18.88 -1.71
CA ASP A 132 -10.80 -19.73 -0.74
C ASP A 132 -9.29 -19.70 -0.95
N VAL A 133 -8.83 -19.66 -2.20
CA VAL A 133 -7.41 -19.51 -2.53
C VAL A 133 -6.91 -18.12 -2.12
N VAL A 134 -7.71 -17.08 -2.32
CA VAL A 134 -7.39 -15.72 -1.87
C VAL A 134 -7.26 -15.68 -0.34
N ILE A 135 -8.18 -16.31 0.38
CA ILE A 135 -8.16 -16.42 1.85
C ILE A 135 -6.94 -17.24 2.32
N GLU A 136 -6.58 -18.32 1.62
CA GLU A 136 -5.34 -19.06 1.92
C GLU A 136 -4.08 -18.23 1.69
N VAL A 137 -4.06 -17.39 0.66
CA VAL A 137 -2.97 -16.45 0.37
C VAL A 137 -2.84 -15.37 1.45
N PHE A 138 -3.85 -15.12 2.28
CA PHE A 138 -3.79 -14.16 3.39
C PHE A 138 -3.49 -14.78 4.77
N LYS A 139 -3.21 -16.10 4.85
CA LYS A 139 -2.76 -16.75 6.08
C LYS A 139 -1.40 -16.20 6.51
N ASP A 140 -1.17 -15.98 7.81
CA ASP A 140 0.06 -15.32 8.31
C ASP A 140 1.38 -16.00 7.88
N SER A 141 1.35 -17.26 7.42
CA SER A 141 2.52 -17.98 6.90
C SER A 141 3.03 -17.49 5.54
N VAL A 142 2.22 -16.76 4.79
CA VAL A 142 2.56 -16.24 3.45
C VAL A 142 3.47 -15.03 3.48
N TYR A 143 3.64 -14.38 4.63
CA TYR A 143 4.59 -13.27 4.80
C TYR A 143 6.01 -13.76 5.07
N TYR A 144 6.20 -15.05 5.33
CA TYR A 144 7.50 -15.59 5.70
C TYR A 144 8.37 -15.86 4.48
N TYR A 145 9.53 -15.23 4.43
CA TYR A 145 10.55 -15.49 3.42
C TYR A 145 11.95 -15.48 4.05
N ASP A 146 12.88 -16.16 3.38
CA ASP A 146 14.30 -16.07 3.69
C ASP A 146 14.97 -15.28 2.56
N ILE A 147 15.54 -14.12 2.90
CA ILE A 147 16.21 -13.28 1.91
C ILE A 147 17.54 -13.88 1.48
N THR A 148 18.17 -14.72 2.31
CA THR A 148 19.51 -15.27 2.06
C THR A 148 19.49 -16.47 1.13
N ASN A 149 18.31 -17.00 0.80
CA ASN A 149 18.23 -18.09 -0.15
C ASN A 149 18.37 -17.56 -1.59
N ASN A 150 18.85 -18.44 -2.48
CA ASN A 150 19.03 -18.14 -3.91
C ASN A 150 17.72 -18.24 -4.72
N LYS A 151 16.55 -18.27 -4.06
CA LYS A 151 15.26 -18.33 -4.75
C LYS A 151 15.08 -17.02 -5.57
N PRO A 152 14.79 -17.10 -6.88
CA PRO A 152 14.48 -15.92 -7.67
C PRO A 152 13.26 -15.17 -7.11
N PHE A 153 13.26 -13.84 -7.21
CA PHE A 153 12.16 -12.99 -6.70
C PHE A 153 10.79 -13.43 -7.22
N ALA A 154 10.69 -13.69 -8.53
CA ALA A 154 9.45 -14.11 -9.19
C ALA A 154 8.90 -15.46 -8.69
N ASN A 155 9.71 -16.28 -8.03
CA ASN A 155 9.29 -17.59 -7.52
C ASN A 155 8.70 -17.51 -6.10
N TYR A 156 8.77 -16.36 -5.44
CA TYR A 156 8.09 -16.14 -4.17
C TYR A 156 6.61 -15.83 -4.38
N LEU A 157 5.79 -16.09 -3.36
CA LEU A 157 4.38 -15.70 -3.35
C LEU A 157 4.25 -14.17 -3.45
N LEU A 158 3.14 -13.68 -3.98
CA LEU A 158 2.93 -12.24 -4.17
C LEU A 158 3.02 -11.45 -2.85
N GLU A 159 2.52 -12.01 -1.75
CA GLU A 159 2.64 -11.43 -0.41
C GLU A 159 4.10 -11.41 0.08
N GLN A 160 4.87 -12.48 -0.16
CA GLN A 160 6.31 -12.50 0.15
C GLN A 160 7.07 -11.45 -0.66
N GLN A 161 6.72 -11.30 -1.93
CA GLN A 161 7.29 -10.28 -2.80
C GLN A 161 6.98 -8.86 -2.30
N ALA A 162 5.73 -8.61 -1.90
CA ALA A 162 5.29 -7.33 -1.35
C ALA A 162 5.97 -7.04 0.00
N GLU A 163 6.06 -8.03 0.89
CA GLU A 163 6.74 -7.92 2.18
C GLU A 163 8.24 -7.63 1.99
N MET A 164 8.92 -8.31 1.06
CA MET A 164 10.33 -8.03 0.73
C MET A 164 10.55 -6.58 0.28
N ILE A 165 9.62 -6.04 -0.51
CA ILE A 165 9.68 -4.66 -1.01
C ILE A 165 9.48 -3.66 0.15
N ALA A 166 8.50 -3.92 1.03
CA ALA A 166 8.23 -3.10 2.20
C ALA A 166 9.37 -3.14 3.23
N ASP A 167 9.93 -4.32 3.49
CA ASP A 167 11.08 -4.50 4.37
C ASP A 167 12.35 -3.84 3.81
N TYR A 168 12.59 -3.93 2.49
CA TYR A 168 13.69 -3.20 1.86
C TYR A 168 13.56 -1.70 2.06
N TYR A 169 12.37 -1.14 1.85
CA TYR A 169 12.12 0.29 2.06
C TYR A 169 12.48 0.72 3.49
N ARG A 170 11.98 -0.06 4.45
CA ARG A 170 12.15 0.19 5.88
C ARG A 170 13.62 0.11 6.30
N MET A 171 14.36 -0.87 5.80
CA MET A 171 15.79 -0.99 6.08
C MET A 171 16.62 0.10 5.39
N GLU A 172 16.42 0.32 4.09
CA GLU A 172 17.26 1.21 3.28
C GLU A 172 17.01 2.69 3.57
N TYR A 173 15.75 3.07 3.79
CA TYR A 173 15.34 4.47 3.83
C TYR A 173 14.82 4.94 5.18
N GLU A 174 14.49 4.02 6.09
CA GLU A 174 14.03 4.36 7.45
C GLU A 174 15.01 3.93 8.53
N GLY A 175 16.02 3.10 8.20
CA GLY A 175 17.01 2.61 9.16
C GLY A 175 16.42 1.66 10.21
N LEU A 176 15.29 1.02 9.88
CA LEU A 176 14.55 0.12 10.76
C LEU A 176 14.70 -1.33 10.31
N PRO A 177 14.67 -2.32 11.22
CA PRO A 177 14.71 -3.73 10.84
C PRO A 177 13.43 -4.14 10.08
N PRO A 178 13.46 -5.25 9.31
CA PRO A 178 12.27 -5.86 8.72
C PRO A 178 11.11 -6.00 9.71
N TYR A 179 9.86 -5.85 9.24
CA TYR A 179 8.69 -5.81 10.11
C TYR A 179 8.10 -7.20 10.40
N ARG A 180 7.73 -8.00 9.39
CA ARG A 180 7.03 -9.30 9.57
C ARG A 180 7.67 -10.48 8.81
N THR A 181 8.96 -10.72 9.05
CA THR A 181 9.63 -11.94 8.55
C THR A 181 9.91 -12.98 9.63
N LYS A 182 9.86 -14.28 9.27
CA LYS A 182 10.49 -15.34 10.08
C LYS A 182 12.00 -15.07 10.08
N ASN A 183 12.59 -14.92 11.25
CA ASN A 183 13.99 -14.54 11.46
C ASN A 183 14.30 -13.07 11.10
N VAL A 184 13.59 -12.12 11.71
CA VAL A 184 13.88 -10.67 11.61
C VAL A 184 15.37 -10.40 11.79
N GLU A 185 16.00 -10.98 12.80
CA GLU A 185 17.44 -10.80 13.06
C GLU A 185 18.31 -11.23 11.89
N LYS A 186 18.05 -12.41 11.31
CA LYS A 186 18.78 -12.92 10.15
C LYS A 186 18.59 -11.99 8.96
N ASN A 187 17.34 -11.67 8.62
CA ASN A 187 17.05 -10.85 7.44
C ASN A 187 17.59 -9.41 7.59
N ALA A 188 17.57 -8.85 8.81
CA ALA A 188 18.09 -7.51 9.11
C ALA A 188 19.59 -7.37 8.80
N GLN A 189 20.35 -8.46 8.84
CA GLN A 189 21.79 -8.45 8.57
C GLN A 189 22.13 -8.45 7.07
N HIS A 190 21.16 -8.60 6.17
CA HIS A 190 21.39 -8.91 4.76
C HIS A 190 20.81 -7.87 3.79
N ILE A 191 20.97 -6.57 4.07
CA ILE A 191 20.47 -5.49 3.19
C ILE A 191 20.95 -5.63 1.74
N ASP A 192 22.18 -6.09 1.51
CA ASP A 192 22.73 -6.29 0.16
C ASP A 192 21.99 -7.39 -0.62
N ALA A 193 21.44 -8.39 0.07
CA ALA A 193 20.60 -9.40 -0.56
C ALA A 193 19.28 -8.78 -1.07
N TYR A 194 18.67 -7.85 -0.33
CA TYR A 194 17.51 -7.08 -0.82
C TYR A 194 17.89 -6.22 -2.02
N ARG A 195 18.98 -5.43 -1.91
CA ARG A 195 19.45 -4.55 -3.00
C ARG A 195 19.68 -5.33 -4.29
N LYS A 196 20.31 -6.50 -4.20
CA LYS A 196 20.54 -7.39 -5.34
C LYS A 196 19.23 -7.96 -5.87
N LYS A 197 18.37 -8.50 -5.00
CA LYS A 197 17.12 -9.18 -5.40
C LYS A 197 16.09 -8.22 -5.99
N LEU A 198 16.07 -6.97 -5.54
CA LEU A 198 15.16 -5.91 -5.97
C LEU A 198 15.81 -4.91 -6.94
N ALA A 199 17.02 -5.18 -7.44
CA ALA A 199 17.72 -4.30 -8.37
C ALA A 199 16.91 -4.00 -9.63
N PHE A 200 16.03 -4.92 -10.04
CA PHE A 200 15.12 -4.74 -11.17
C PHE A 200 14.05 -3.66 -10.94
N LEU A 201 13.86 -3.15 -9.72
CA LEU A 201 12.96 -2.02 -9.44
C LEU A 201 13.67 -0.67 -9.57
N LYS A 202 15.00 -0.65 -9.52
CA LYS A 202 15.81 0.53 -9.82
C LYS A 202 15.88 0.77 -11.33
#